data_AF-A0A1M4XGD7-F1
#
_entry.id   AF-A0A1M4XGD7-F1
#
_cell.length_a   1.000
_cell.length_b   1.000
_cell.length_c   1.000
_cell.angle_alpha   90.00
_cell.angle_beta   90.00
_cell.angle_gamma   90.00
#
_symmetry.space_group_name_H-M   'P 1'
#
loop_
_entity.id
_entity.type
_entity.pdbx_description
1 polymer ?
#
loop_
_entity_poly.entity_id
_entity_poly.type
_entity_poly.pdbx_seq_one_letter_code
_entity_poly.pdbx_strand_id
1 'polypeptide(L)'
;MTSRNTNQPVTPGASSALDQMKYEIASELGLTNYQQMDKGSLPSRVNGYVGGNMTKKLVAYAEQALASGNTAQILQSAPTEQIGQRS
;
A
#
# COMPACT_ATOMS: atom_id res chain seq x y z
N MET A 1 -6.84 20.98 -7.36
CA MET A 1 -6.70 20.75 -5.91
C MET A 1 -5.72 19.60 -5.72
N THR A 2 -4.55 19.84 -5.12
CA THR A 2 -3.50 18.82 -4.93
C THR A 2 -3.98 17.74 -3.96
N SER A 3 -4.17 16.52 -4.46
CA SER A 3 -4.41 15.35 -3.61
C SER A 3 -3.17 15.13 -2.74
N ARG A 4 -3.22 15.56 -1.48
CA ARG A 4 -2.16 15.30 -0.50
C ARG A 4 -2.22 13.83 -0.12
N ASN A 5 -1.47 12.99 -0.85
CA ASN A 5 -1.17 11.64 -0.39
C ASN A 5 -0.14 11.76 0.75
N THR A 6 -0.61 12.01 1.97
CA THR A 6 0.24 12.09 3.17
C THR A 6 0.69 10.72 3.67
N ASN A 7 0.29 9.63 3.01
CA ASN A 7 0.84 8.30 3.26
C ASN A 7 2.21 8.20 2.61
N GLN A 8 3.24 8.61 3.35
CA GLN A 8 4.61 8.26 3.02
C GLN A 8 4.83 6.78 3.30
N PRO A 9 5.53 6.05 2.42
CA PRO A 9 5.94 4.69 2.69
C PRO A 9 6.74 4.64 3.99
N VAL A 10 6.42 3.67 4.85
CA VAL A 10 7.16 3.43 6.10
C VAL A 10 8.60 3.02 5.82
N THR A 11 8.82 2.31 4.71
CA THR A 11 10.14 1.91 4.24
C THR A 11 10.68 2.93 3.23
N PRO A 12 11.85 3.55 3.47
CA PRO A 12 12.49 4.43 2.51
C PRO A 12 12.72 3.74 1.15
N GLY A 13 12.43 4.43 0.06
CA GLY A 13 12.62 3.91 -1.31
C GLY A 13 11.52 2.96 -1.79
N ALA A 14 10.56 2.57 -0.95
CA ALA A 14 9.48 1.67 -1.38
C ALA A 14 8.41 2.36 -2.26
N SER A 15 8.40 3.69 -2.37
CA SER A 15 7.36 4.43 -3.11
C SER A 15 7.17 3.91 -4.54
N SER A 16 8.26 3.73 -5.29
CA SER A 16 8.18 3.26 -6.68
C SER A 16 7.62 1.84 -6.79
N ALA A 17 7.98 0.95 -5.87
CA ALA A 17 7.48 -0.42 -5.84
C ALA A 17 5.98 -0.47 -5.45
N LEU A 18 5.58 0.35 -4.48
CA LEU A 18 4.17 0.48 -4.09
C LEU A 18 3.33 1.09 -5.22
N ASP A 19 3.88 2.04 -5.97
CA ASP A 19 3.22 2.61 -7.14
C ASP A 19 3.03 1.56 -8.25
N GLN A 20 4.06 0.76 -8.54
CA GLN A 20 3.96 -0.36 -9.49
C GLN A 20 2.88 -1.35 -9.07
N MET A 21 2.91 -1.82 -7.81
CA MET A 21 1.90 -2.74 -7.28
C MET A 21 0.48 -2.14 -7.39
N LYS A 22 0.32 -0.86 -7.07
CA LYS A 22 -0.94 -0.14 -7.21
C LYS A 22 -1.44 -0.12 -8.66
N TYR A 23 -0.55 0.06 -9.64
CA TYR A 23 -0.92 0.02 -11.07
C TYR A 23 -1.29 -1.38 -11.55
N GLU A 24 -0.57 -2.40 -11.12
CA GLU A 24 -0.88 -3.80 -11.44
C GLU A 24 -2.24 -4.20 -10.90
N ILE A 25 -2.52 -3.91 -9.62
CA ILE A 25 -3.81 -4.21 -9.00
C ILE A 25 -4.94 -3.43 -9.67
N ALA A 26 -4.72 -2.17 -10.03
CA ALA A 26 -5.71 -1.39 -10.76
C ALA A 26 -6.01 -2.02 -12.13
N SER A 27 -4.99 -2.50 -12.84
CA SER A 27 -5.12 -3.22 -14.10
C SER A 27 -5.92 -4.53 -13.92
N GLU A 28 -5.60 -5.32 -12.89
CA GLU A 28 -6.34 -6.56 -12.53
C GLU A 28 -7.83 -6.28 -12.24
N LEU A 29 -8.15 -5.12 -11.67
CA LEU A 29 -9.52 -4.68 -11.38
C LEU A 29 -10.23 -4.07 -12.60
N GLY A 30 -9.59 -4.06 -13.78
CA GLY A 30 -10.14 -3.54 -15.03
C GLY A 30 -10.02 -2.03 -15.20
N LEU A 31 -9.22 -1.35 -14.38
CA LEU A 31 -8.96 0.08 -14.51
C LEU A 31 -7.81 0.33 -15.49
N THR A 32 -8.15 0.65 -16.73
CA THR A 32 -7.19 1.08 -17.75
C THR A 32 -6.65 2.48 -17.45
N ASN A 33 -5.37 2.71 -17.75
CA ASN A 33 -4.69 4.00 -17.59
C ASN A 33 -4.73 4.59 -16.16
N TYR A 34 -4.85 3.77 -15.13
CA TYR A 34 -4.89 4.23 -13.74
C TYR A 34 -3.66 5.07 -13.33
N GLN A 35 -2.52 4.93 -14.01
CA GLN A 35 -1.34 5.78 -13.81
C GLN A 35 -1.54 7.23 -14.27
N GLN A 36 -2.28 7.45 -15.36
CA GLN A 36 -2.48 8.76 -15.98
C GLN A 36 -3.81 9.40 -15.56
N MET A 37 -4.75 8.62 -15.01
CA MET A 37 -6.01 9.14 -14.51
C MET A 37 -5.82 9.97 -13.26
N ASP A 38 -6.49 11.13 -13.23
CA ASP A 38 -6.64 11.90 -12.01
C ASP A 38 -7.44 11.10 -10.98
N LYS A 39 -6.77 10.75 -9.87
CA LYS A 39 -7.36 9.97 -8.77
C LYS A 39 -8.53 10.72 -8.13
N GLY A 40 -8.55 12.05 -8.20
CA GLY A 40 -9.68 12.88 -7.72
C GLY A 40 -10.93 12.80 -8.61
N SER A 41 -10.77 12.37 -9.86
CA SER A 41 -11.88 12.18 -10.80
C SER A 41 -12.50 10.77 -10.74
N LEU A 42 -11.81 9.81 -10.12
CA LEU A 42 -12.32 8.46 -9.92
C LEU A 42 -13.24 8.38 -8.70
N PRO A 43 -14.30 7.54 -8.73
CA PRO A 43 -15.13 7.33 -7.55
C PRO A 43 -14.28 6.87 -6.35
N SER A 44 -14.49 7.48 -5.18
CA SER A 44 -13.71 7.14 -3.97
C SER A 44 -13.74 5.66 -3.63
N ARG A 45 -14.86 4.98 -3.95
CA ARG A 45 -15.01 3.53 -3.79
C ARG A 45 -14.00 2.76 -4.65
N VAL A 46 -13.77 3.17 -5.89
CA VAL A 46 -12.83 2.52 -6.82
C VAL A 46 -11.39 2.66 -6.32
N ASN A 47 -10.97 3.87 -5.94
CA ASN A 47 -9.65 4.09 -5.34
C ASN A 47 -9.49 3.27 -4.04
N GLY A 48 -10.56 3.19 -3.23
CA GLY A 48 -10.61 2.36 -2.03
C GLY A 48 -10.45 0.86 -2.33
N TYR A 49 -11.06 0.35 -3.39
CA TYR A 49 -10.89 -1.05 -3.81
C TYR A 49 -9.44 -1.36 -4.21
N VAL A 50 -8.77 -0.46 -4.93
CA VAL A 50 -7.36 -0.65 -5.30
C VAL A 50 -6.49 -0.69 -4.04
N GLY A 51 -6.62 0.30 -3.16
CA GLY A 51 -5.84 0.35 -1.91
C GLY A 51 -6.12 -0.84 -0.98
N GLY A 52 -7.39 -1.26 -0.86
CA GLY A 52 -7.78 -2.41 -0.06
C GLY A 52 -7.19 -3.72 -0.57
N ASN A 53 -7.15 -3.93 -1.89
CA ASN A 53 -6.49 -5.11 -2.47
C ASN A 53 -4.97 -5.06 -2.28
N MET A 54 -4.36 -3.88 -2.34
CA MET A 54 -2.93 -3.70 -2.07
C MET A 54 -2.58 -4.14 -0.64
N THR A 55 -3.34 -3.66 0.36
CA THR A 55 -3.17 -4.09 1.75
C THR A 55 -3.39 -5.60 1.91
N LYS A 56 -4.41 -6.18 1.27
CA LYS A 56 -4.67 -7.63 1.33
C LYS A 56 -3.48 -8.45 0.81
N LYS A 57 -2.89 -8.06 -0.33
CA LYS A 57 -1.73 -8.78 -0.90
C LYS A 57 -0.50 -8.66 0.00
N LEU A 58 -0.24 -7.47 0.56
CA LEU A 58 0.87 -7.26 1.49
C LEU A 58 0.70 -8.07 2.78
N VAL A 59 -0.50 -8.10 3.34
CA VAL A 59 -0.81 -8.90 4.53
C VAL A 59 -0.68 -10.38 4.23
N ALA A 60 -1.22 -10.88 3.11
CA ALA A 60 -1.08 -12.28 2.72
C ALA A 60 0.39 -12.70 2.56
N TYR A 61 1.23 -11.84 1.99
CA TYR A 61 2.68 -12.08 1.92
C TYR A 61 3.32 -12.15 3.31
N ALA A 62 2.96 -11.22 4.21
CA ALA A 62 3.44 -11.23 5.59
C ALA A 62 2.96 -12.48 6.35
N GLU A 63 1.71 -12.90 6.18
CA GLU A 63 1.15 -14.14 6.74
C GLU A 63 1.90 -15.37 6.24
N GLN A 64 2.22 -15.43 4.94
CA GLN A 64 3.03 -16.52 4.38
C GLN A 64 4.43 -16.55 4.98
N ALA A 65 5.07 -15.39 5.16
CA ALA A 65 6.37 -15.28 5.80
C ALA A 65 6.32 -15.67 7.30
N LEU A 66 5.23 -15.36 8.01
CA LEU A 66 5.00 -15.84 9.38
C LEU A 66 4.86 -17.37 9.40
N ALA A 67 4.07 -17.94 8.48
CA ALA A 67 3.85 -19.37 8.38
C ALA A 67 5.15 -20.15 8.07
N SER A 68 6.09 -19.53 7.35
CA SER A 68 7.42 -20.11 7.07
C SER A 68 8.45 -19.88 8.17
N GLY A 69 8.08 -19.24 9.29
CA GLY A 69 8.97 -18.97 10.42
C GLY A 69 9.85 -17.72 10.28
N ASN A 70 9.62 -16.86 9.29
CA ASN A 70 10.36 -15.59 9.08
C ASN A 70 9.85 -14.46 10.00
N THR A 71 9.54 -14.77 11.25
CA THR A 71 8.98 -13.83 12.23
C THR A 71 9.93 -12.66 12.52
N ALA A 72 11.24 -12.92 12.62
CA ALA A 72 12.24 -11.90 12.94
C ALA A 72 12.33 -10.78 11.89
N GLN A 73 12.21 -11.10 10.60
CA GLN A 73 12.27 -10.10 9.52
C GLN A 73 11.04 -9.19 9.52
N ILE A 74 9.87 -9.74 9.88
CA ILE A 74 8.62 -8.98 9.95
C ILE A 74 8.66 -8.01 11.14
N LEU A 75 9.15 -8.45 12.30
CA LEU A 75 9.29 -7.59 13.49
C LEU A 75 10.26 -6.41 13.29
N GLN A 76 11.20 -6.53 12.35
CA GLN A 76 12.18 -5.49 12.04
C GLN A 76 11.75 -4.59 10.86
N SER A 77 10.64 -4.92 10.18
CA SER A 77 10.22 -4.23 8.95
C SER A 77 9.76 -2.78 9.16
N ALA A 78 9.34 -2.43 10.38
CA ALA A 78 8.97 -1.08 10.78
C ALA A 78 9.23 -0.87 12.28
N PRO A 79 9.62 0.34 12.72
CA PRO A 79 9.77 0.62 14.14
C PRO A 79 8.40 0.57 14.84
N THR A 80 8.36 -0.01 16.04
CA THR A 80 7.17 0.06 16.90
C THR A 80 7.00 1.49 17.40
N GLU A 81 5.87 2.11 17.05
CA GLU A 81 5.50 3.43 17.54
C GLU A 81 5.24 3.40 19.06
N GLN A 82 5.82 4.34 19.81
CA GLN A 82 5.55 4.46 21.25
C GLN A 82 4.17 5.06 21.49
N ILE A 83 3.45 4.49 22.46
CA ILE A 83 2.16 5.02 22.92
C ILE A 83 2.39 6.44 23.47
N GLY A 84 1.84 7.46 22.80
CA GLY A 84 1.88 8.87 23.22
C GLY A 84 2.71 9.83 22.36
N GLN A 85 3.38 9.38 21.30
CA GLN A 85 4.22 10.25 20.46
C GLN A 85 3.54 10.75 19.17
N ARG A 86 2.29 10.35 18.91
CA ARG A 86 1.55 10.82 17.74
C ARG A 86 0.90 12.16 18.07
N SER A 87 1.50 13.24 17.58
CA SER A 87 0.97 14.61 17.62
C SER A 87 -0.22 14.78 16.69
#